data_AF-A0A2R3N138-F1
#
_entry.id   AF-A0A2R3N138-F1
#
_cell.length_a   1.000
_cell.length_b   1.000
_cell.length_c   1.000
_cell.angle_alpha   90.00
_cell.angle_beta   90.00
_cell.angle_gamma   90.00
#
_symmetry.space_group_name_H-M   'P 1'
#
loop_
_entity.id
_entity.type
_entity.pdbx_description
1 polymer ?
#
loop_
_entity_poly.entity_id
_entity_poly.type
_entity_poly.pdbx_seq_one_letter_code
_entity_poly.pdbx_strand_id
1 'polypeptide(L)'
;MPILMPDVFLTNKEIAMENQTKVLIGGQVYTLNGNESEEYMQRVALYLNKKMDELKSGADLKRMNSKMQSILLAINIVDDLFKERKNVEEEKKRVLALTNENKRLHREIEKTKQELEEYLKVLNAE
;
A
#
# COMPACT_ATOMS: atom_id res chain seq x y z
N MET A 1 34.29 22.55 14.67
CA MET A 1 33.55 22.80 15.92
C MET A 1 32.23 22.06 15.81
N PRO A 2 32.04 20.91 16.48
CA PRO A 2 30.77 20.19 16.45
C PRO A 2 29.82 20.83 17.46
N ILE A 3 28.62 21.20 17.01
CA ILE A 3 27.56 21.66 17.90
C ILE A 3 26.97 20.40 18.54
N LEU A 4 27.41 20.12 19.75
CA LEU A 4 26.74 19.21 20.68
C LEU A 4 25.40 19.87 21.04
N MET A 5 24.30 19.36 20.50
CA MET A 5 22.99 19.65 21.10
C MET A 5 22.73 18.63 22.21
N PRO A 6 22.35 19.11 23.42
CA PRO A 6 22.21 18.28 24.60
C PRO A 6 20.98 17.38 24.51
N ASP A 7 21.08 16.25 25.19
CA ASP A 7 20.03 15.27 25.46
C ASP A 7 18.67 15.93 25.77
N VAL A 8 17.68 15.72 24.88
CA VAL A 8 16.26 15.84 25.23
C VAL A 8 15.73 14.42 25.41
N PHE A 9 16.10 13.80 26.53
CA PHE A 9 15.34 12.70 27.11
C PHE A 9 14.11 13.28 27.81
N LEU A 10 12.99 13.37 27.09
CA LEU A 10 11.65 13.33 27.67
C LEU A 10 10.74 12.52 26.74
N THR A 11 10.72 11.22 27.01
CA THR A 11 9.53 10.37 27.16
C THR A 11 8.21 10.95 26.62
N ASN A 12 7.95 10.79 25.32
CA ASN A 12 6.57 10.76 24.80
C ASN A 12 6.27 9.36 24.28
N LYS A 13 6.22 8.41 25.23
CA LYS A 13 5.61 7.08 25.08
C LYS A 13 4.16 7.13 25.56
N GLU A 14 3.39 8.15 25.18
CA GLU A 14 2.02 8.31 25.68
C GLU A 14 1.15 9.24 24.83
N ILE A 15 1.06 8.99 23.52
CA ILE A 15 -0.21 9.14 22.78
C ILE A 15 -0.25 8.00 21.74
N ALA A 16 -0.49 6.77 22.19
CA ALA A 16 -1.20 5.86 21.30
C ALA A 16 -2.60 6.50 21.19
N MET A 17 -2.87 7.20 20.09
CA MET A 17 -4.24 7.59 19.74
C MET A 17 -4.99 6.27 19.52
N GLU A 18 -5.51 5.71 20.60
CA GLU A 18 -6.54 4.68 20.55
C GLU A 18 -7.78 5.35 19.96
N ASN A 19 -7.82 5.48 18.64
CA ASN A 19 -9.01 5.91 17.96
C ASN A 19 -10.02 4.78 18.12
N GLN A 20 -11.01 5.02 18.98
CA GLN A 20 -12.15 4.12 19.15
C GLN A 20 -13.12 4.41 18.01
N THR A 21 -13.26 3.46 17.09
CA THR A 21 -14.20 3.58 15.97
C THR A 21 -15.32 2.55 16.11
N LYS A 22 -16.56 3.02 16.02
CA LYS A 22 -17.72 2.14 15.99
C LYS A 22 -18.02 1.73 14.56
N VAL A 23 -18.04 0.44 14.30
CA VAL A 23 -18.30 -0.12 12.96
C VAL A 23 -19.42 -1.14 13.01
N LEU A 24 -20.20 -1.23 11.93
CA LEU A 24 -21.23 -2.26 11.76
C LEU A 24 -20.63 -3.43 10.98
N ILE A 25 -20.55 -4.62 11.58
CA ILE A 25 -20.04 -5.84 10.94
C ILE A 25 -21.07 -6.95 11.12
N GLY A 26 -21.54 -7.54 10.02
CA GLY A 26 -22.47 -8.67 10.05
C GLY A 26 -23.80 -8.37 10.76
N GLY A 27 -24.22 -7.10 10.81
CA GLY A 27 -25.43 -6.66 11.51
C GLY A 27 -25.22 -6.36 13.01
N GLN A 28 -24.01 -6.45 13.53
CA GLN A 28 -23.67 -6.11 14.92
C GLN A 28 -22.69 -4.93 14.97
N VAL A 29 -22.86 -4.07 15.98
CA VAL A 29 -21.98 -2.92 16.19
C VAL A 29 -20.79 -3.33 17.04
N TYR A 30 -19.58 -3.13 16.51
CA TYR A 30 -18.31 -3.38 17.19
C TYR A 30 -17.62 -2.05 17.46
N THR A 31 -16.95 -1.94 18.61
CA THR A 31 -16.02 -0.84 18.89
C THR A 31 -14.61 -1.37 18.66
N LEU A 32 -13.93 -0.84 17.66
CA LEU A 32 -12.56 -1.20 17.32
C LEU A 32 -11.61 -0.12 17.85
N ASN A 33 -10.58 -0.55 18.56
CA ASN A 33 -9.51 0.32 19.03
C ASN A 33 -8.33 0.10 18.09
N GLY A 34 -7.84 1.17 17.47
CA GLY A 34 -6.70 1.08 16.57
C GLY A 34 -5.97 2.40 16.41
N ASN A 35 -4.75 2.32 15.87
CA ASN A 35 -3.95 3.49 15.53
C ASN A 35 -4.34 4.08 14.16
N GLU A 36 -5.25 3.41 13.44
CA GLU A 36 -5.70 3.82 12.12
C GLU A 36 -6.80 4.89 12.20
N SER A 37 -7.06 5.56 11.08
CA SER A 37 -8.14 6.54 11.00
C SER A 37 -9.52 5.88 11.04
N GLU A 38 -10.52 6.62 11.52
CA GLU A 38 -11.91 6.16 11.51
C GLU A 38 -12.36 5.79 10.09
N GLU A 39 -12.04 6.59 9.08
CA GLU A 39 -12.42 6.32 7.68
C GLU A 39 -11.79 5.01 7.18
N TYR A 40 -10.55 4.72 7.57
CA TYR A 40 -9.91 3.45 7.23
C TYR A 40 -10.65 2.29 7.88
N MET A 41 -10.95 2.37 9.17
CA MET A 41 -11.67 1.33 9.90
C MET A 41 -13.10 1.10 9.34
N GLN A 42 -13.79 2.18 8.94
CA GLN A 42 -15.08 2.07 8.25
C GLN A 42 -14.94 1.36 6.89
N ARG A 43 -13.91 1.68 6.10
CA ARG A 43 -13.65 0.97 4.83
C ARG A 43 -13.38 -0.51 5.05
N VAL A 44 -12.61 -0.87 6.08
CA VAL A 44 -12.35 -2.28 6.45
C VAL A 44 -13.66 -3.00 6.77
N ALA A 45 -14.52 -2.39 7.60
CA ALA A 45 -15.81 -2.97 7.96
C ALA A 45 -16.74 -3.14 6.75
N LEU A 46 -16.80 -2.14 5.87
CA LEU A 46 -17.57 -2.20 4.62
C LEU A 46 -17.08 -3.33 3.71
N TYR A 47 -15.76 -3.48 3.54
CA TYR A 47 -15.18 -4.55 2.74
C TYR A 47 -15.49 -5.93 3.32
N LEU A 48 -15.34 -6.10 4.63
CA LEU A 48 -15.67 -7.34 5.31
C LEU A 48 -17.15 -7.72 5.14
N ASN A 49 -18.06 -6.76 5.32
CA ASN A 49 -19.49 -6.98 5.09
C ASN A 49 -19.78 -7.42 3.64
N LYS A 50 -19.17 -6.75 2.66
CA LYS A 50 -19.31 -7.14 1.25
C LYS A 50 -18.90 -8.60 1.03
N LYS A 51 -17.76 -9.02 1.59
CA LYS A 51 -17.29 -10.41 1.51
C LYS A 51 -18.22 -11.40 2.22
N MET A 52 -18.78 -11.01 3.37
CA MET A 52 -19.79 -11.81 4.08
C MET A 52 -21.07 -11.98 3.25
N ASP A 53 -21.51 -10.95 2.55
CA ASP A 53 -22.73 -10.99 1.75
C ASP A 53 -22.54 -11.75 0.42
N GLU A 54 -21.37 -11.64 -0.21
CA GLU A 54 -20.96 -12.48 -1.34
C GLU A 54 -21.06 -13.97 -0.99
N LEU A 55 -20.59 -14.38 0.19
CA LEU A 55 -20.68 -15.78 0.65
C LEU A 55 -22.11 -16.23 0.94
N LYS A 56 -22.97 -15.36 1.48
CA LYS A 56 -24.38 -15.70 1.80
C LYS A 56 -25.25 -15.86 0.56
N SER A 57 -24.83 -15.35 -0.59
CA SER A 57 -25.57 -15.46 -1.85
C SER A 57 -25.60 -16.90 -2.42
N GLY A 58 -24.68 -17.77 -2.00
CA GLY A 58 -24.67 -19.19 -2.38
C GLY A 58 -25.69 -20.02 -1.59
N ALA A 59 -26.63 -20.66 -2.27
CA ALA A 59 -27.70 -21.47 -1.66
C ALA A 59 -27.19 -22.61 -0.75
N ASP A 60 -26.04 -23.19 -1.08
CA ASP A 60 -25.42 -24.28 -0.30
C ASP A 60 -24.67 -23.77 0.94
N LEU A 61 -24.16 -22.54 0.93
CA LEU A 61 -23.41 -21.96 2.05
C LEU A 61 -24.32 -21.63 3.24
N LYS A 62 -25.58 -21.26 2.99
CA LYS A 62 -26.58 -21.03 4.05
C LYS A 62 -26.83 -22.28 4.91
N ARG A 63 -26.58 -23.47 4.36
CA ARG A 63 -26.74 -24.75 5.07
C ARG A 63 -25.49 -25.15 5.87
N MET A 64 -24.35 -24.48 5.65
CA MET A 64 -23.11 -24.75 6.38
C MET A 64 -23.15 -24.14 7.78
N ASN A 65 -22.42 -24.75 8.72
CA ASN A 65 -22.27 -24.19 10.06
C ASN A 65 -21.45 -22.88 10.03
N SER A 66 -21.66 -22.04 11.04
CA SER A 66 -21.02 -20.72 11.16
C SER A 66 -19.49 -20.80 11.16
N LYS A 67 -18.91 -21.82 11.80
CA LYS A 67 -17.46 -22.03 11.83
C LYS A 67 -16.86 -22.20 10.44
N MET A 68 -17.49 -23.02 9.60
CA MET A 68 -17.02 -23.26 8.22
C MET A 68 -17.19 -22.01 7.35
N GLN A 69 -18.28 -21.26 7.52
CA GLN A 69 -18.46 -19.97 6.83
C GLN A 69 -17.36 -18.98 7.21
N SER A 70 -17.00 -18.87 8.49
CA SER A 70 -15.90 -18.01 8.94
C SER A 70 -14.54 -18.45 8.39
N ILE A 71 -14.27 -19.76 8.31
CA ILE A 71 -13.03 -20.28 7.73
C ILE A 71 -12.97 -19.97 6.22
N LEU A 72 -14.07 -20.18 5.47
CA LEU A 72 -14.11 -19.87 4.04
C LEU A 72 -13.93 -18.37 3.76
N LEU A 73 -14.54 -17.51 4.58
CA LEU A 73 -14.34 -16.07 4.52
C LEU A 73 -12.87 -15.69 4.75
N ALA A 74 -12.25 -16.26 5.78
CA ALA A 74 -10.84 -16.02 6.06
C ALA A 74 -9.94 -16.49 4.90
N ILE A 75 -10.21 -17.68 4.35
CA ILE A 75 -9.48 -18.19 3.17
C ILE A 75 -9.62 -17.24 1.99
N ASN A 76 -10.83 -16.74 1.70
CA ASN A 76 -11.06 -15.84 0.58
C ASN A 76 -10.31 -14.50 0.74
N ILE A 77 -10.31 -13.93 1.96
CA ILE A 77 -9.57 -12.68 2.25
C ILE A 77 -8.07 -12.90 2.14
N VAL A 78 -7.55 -14.04 2.61
CA VAL A 78 -6.11 -14.37 2.50
C VAL A 78 -5.71 -14.58 1.04
N ASP A 79 -6.55 -15.24 0.24
CA ASP A 79 -6.33 -15.43 -1.20
C ASP A 79 -6.25 -14.09 -1.93
N ASP A 80 -7.19 -13.17 -1.69
CA ASP A 80 -7.15 -11.82 -2.23
C ASP A 80 -5.87 -11.08 -1.81
N LEU A 81 -5.49 -11.15 -0.54
CA LEU A 81 -4.24 -10.55 -0.05
C LEU A 81 -3.01 -11.12 -0.78
N PHE A 82 -2.97 -12.42 -1.05
CA PHE A 82 -1.84 -13.05 -1.72
C PHE A 82 -1.77 -12.66 -3.21
N LYS A 83 -2.92 -12.60 -3.88
CA LYS A 83 -3.00 -12.09 -5.26
C LYS A 83 -2.51 -10.65 -5.34
N GLU A 84 -2.95 -9.77 -4.45
CA GLU A 84 -2.51 -8.37 -4.50
C GLU A 84 -1.05 -8.18 -4.10
N ARG A 85 -0.52 -8.98 -3.17
CA ARG A 85 0.92 -8.99 -2.89
C ARG A 85 1.74 -9.38 -4.11
N LYS A 86 1.28 -10.38 -4.87
CA LYS A 86 1.92 -10.79 -6.12
C LYS A 86 1.87 -9.68 -7.17
N ASN A 87 0.72 -9.06 -7.36
CA ASN A 87 0.55 -7.94 -8.30
C ASN A 87 1.46 -6.76 -7.95
N VAL A 88 1.52 -6.39 -6.66
CA VAL A 88 2.43 -5.32 -6.19
C VAL A 88 3.90 -5.67 -6.45
N GLU A 89 4.29 -6.93 -6.26
CA GLU A 89 5.68 -7.35 -6.52
C GLU A 89 6.03 -7.33 -8.02
N GLU A 90 5.09 -7.71 -8.88
CA GLU A 90 5.26 -7.62 -10.34
C GLU A 90 5.37 -6.16 -10.81
N GLU A 91 4.50 -5.28 -10.30
CA GLU A 91 4.57 -3.85 -10.62
C GLU A 91 5.84 -3.19 -10.10
N LYS A 92 6.34 -3.56 -8.91
CA LYS A 92 7.64 -3.08 -8.41
C LYS A 92 8.78 -3.45 -9.35
N LYS A 93 8.81 -4.70 -9.86
CA LYS A 93 9.82 -5.13 -10.84
C LYS A 93 9.71 -4.33 -12.13
N ARG A 94 8.49 -4.06 -12.60
CA ARG A 94 8.25 -3.24 -13.80
C ARG A 94 8.73 -1.79 -13.62
N VAL A 95 8.40 -1.17 -12.49
CA VAL A 95 8.87 0.19 -12.14
C VAL A 95 10.40 0.23 -12.08
N LEU A 96 11.03 -0.78 -11.48
CA LEU A 96 12.49 -0.85 -11.44
C LEU A 96 13.12 -0.96 -12.84
N ALA A 97 12.56 -1.80 -13.71
CA ALA A 97 13.00 -1.94 -15.09
C ALA A 97 12.88 -0.61 -15.86
N LEU A 98 11.71 0.04 -15.79
CA LEU A 98 11.47 1.35 -16.42
C LEU A 98 12.37 2.45 -15.86
N THR A 99 12.70 2.39 -14.56
CA THR A 99 13.63 3.34 -13.94
C THR A 99 15.05 3.15 -14.46
N ASN A 100 15.49 1.91 -14.64
CA ASN A 100 16.81 1.62 -15.19
C ASN A 100 16.91 2.02 -16.67
N GLU A 101 15.86 1.76 -17.44
CA GLU A 101 15.77 2.20 -18.84
C GLU A 101 15.79 3.72 -18.95
N ASN A 102 14.99 4.43 -18.15
CA ASN A 102 15.00 5.90 -18.09
C ASN A 102 16.39 6.45 -17.75
N LYS A 103 17.09 5.84 -16.79
CA LYS A 103 18.46 6.21 -16.46
C LYS A 103 19.42 5.99 -17.63
N ARG A 104 19.26 4.92 -18.40
CA ARG A 104 20.08 4.65 -19.59
C ARG A 104 19.83 5.71 -20.66
N LEU A 105 18.57 5.96 -20.99
CA LEU A 105 18.17 6.96 -21.97
C LEU A 105 18.64 8.37 -21.58
N HIS A 106 18.56 8.74 -20.29
CA HIS A 106 19.11 10.02 -19.83
C HIS A 106 20.61 10.14 -20.10
N ARG A 107 21.41 9.09 -19.87
CA ARG A 107 22.85 9.13 -20.18
C ARG A 107 23.13 9.25 -21.67
N GLU A 108 22.36 8.55 -22.50
CA GLU A 108 22.47 8.63 -23.95
C GLU A 108 22.15 10.06 -24.43
N ILE A 109 21.07 10.67 -23.93
CA ILE A 109 20.70 12.05 -24.23
C ILE A 109 21.82 13.02 -23.83
N GLU A 110 22.37 12.89 -22.63
CA GLU A 110 23.45 13.78 -22.18
C GLU A 110 24.73 13.63 -23.03
N LYS A 111 25.08 12.41 -23.44
CA LYS A 111 26.21 12.17 -24.36
C LYS A 111 25.98 12.86 -25.71
N THR A 112 24.80 12.68 -26.30
CA THR A 112 24.46 13.29 -27.60
C THR A 112 24.44 14.82 -27.52
N LYS A 113 23.95 15.40 -26.41
CA LYS A 113 23.99 16.85 -26.19
C LYS A 113 25.43 17.39 -26.14
N GLN A 114 26.32 16.70 -25.43
CA GLN A 114 27.74 17.08 -25.35
C GLN A 114 28.40 17.06 -26.73
N GLU A 115 28.18 16.00 -27.51
CA GLU A 115 28.70 15.88 -28.87
C GLU A 115 28.17 17.01 -29.78
N LEU A 116 26.89 17.37 -29.65
CA LEU A 116 26.28 18.47 -30.40
C LEU A 116 26.89 19.84 -30.01
N GLU A 117 27.09 20.09 -28.72
CA GLU A 117 27.75 21.31 -28.25
C GLU A 117 29.19 21.42 -28.77
N GLU A 118 29.92 20.32 -28.82
CA GLU A 118 31.27 20.28 -29.40
C GLU A 118 31.25 20.60 -30.89
N TYR A 119 30.33 20.00 -31.66
CA TYR A 119 30.16 20.29 -33.07
C TYR A 119 29.81 21.77 -33.34
N LEU A 120 28.91 22.35 -32.54
CA LEU A 120 28.55 23.76 -32.65
C LEU A 120 29.71 24.70 -32.31
N LYS A 121 30.59 24.34 -31.38
CA LYS A 121 31.80 25.14 -31.08
C LYS A 121 32.77 25.16 -32.25
N VAL A 122 32.97 24.02 -32.91
CA VAL A 122 33.83 23.92 -34.10
C VAL A 122 33.28 24.77 -35.24
N LEU A 123 31.97 24.65 -35.52
CA LEU A 123 31.32 25.41 -36.61
C LEU A 123 31.36 26.94 -36.40
N ASN A 124 31.24 27.41 -35.16
CA ASN A 124 31.29 28.84 -34.85
C ASN A 124 32.74 29.38 -34.72
N ALA A 125 33.75 28.51 -34.82
CA ALA A 125 35.16 28.89 -34.80
C ALA A 125 35.78 29.00 -36.21
N GLU A 126 35.07 28.56 -37.25
CA GLU A 126 35.35 28.81 -38.67
C GLU A 126 34.67 30.10 -39.16
#